data_AF-A0A3D5EY13-F1
#
_entry.id   AF-A0A3D5EY13-F1
#
_cell.length_a   1.000
_cell.length_b   1.000
_cell.length_c   1.000
_cell.angle_alpha   90.00
_cell.angle_beta   90.00
_cell.angle_gamma   90.00
#
_symmetry.space_group_name_H-M   'P 1'
#
loop_
_entity.id
_entity.type
_entity.pdbx_description
1 polymer ?
#
loop_
_entity_poly.entity_id
_entity_poly.type
_entity_poly.pdbx_seq_one_letter_code
_entity_poly.pdbx_strand_id
1 'polypeptide(L)' 'MKAAVVGGGWAGLTAAVELAQAGFRVTVFEAARQLGGRARSVELRGHCLDNGQHILVGAYRETLRLMRLVGADPDRL' A
#
# COMPACT_ATOMS: atom_id res chain seq x y z
N MET A 1 17.70 -0.05 -14.41
CA MET A 1 18.33 -0.67 -13.21
C MET A 1 17.32 -1.58 -12.51
N LYS A 2 17.74 -2.45 -11.58
CA LYS A 2 16.84 -3.33 -10.80
C LYS A 2 16.84 -2.91 -9.33
N ALA A 3 15.69 -3.04 -8.65
CA ALA A 3 15.57 -2.78 -7.22
C ALA A 3 14.75 -3.89 -6.54
N ALA A 4 15.10 -4.20 -5.29
CA ALA A 4 14.35 -5.11 -4.44
C ALA A 4 13.77 -4.34 -3.26
N VAL A 5 12.48 -4.54 -2.97
CA VAL A 5 11.81 -3.98 -1.80
C VAL A 5 11.39 -5.13 -0.89
N VAL A 6 11.78 -5.09 0.38
CA VAL A 6 11.42 -6.10 1.38
C VAL A 6 10.32 -5.53 2.27
N GLY A 7 9.15 -6.17 2.23
CA GLY A 7 7.91 -5.75 2.87
C GLY A 7 6.87 -5.24 1.87
N GLY A 8 5.69 -5.86 1.86
CA GLY A 8 4.51 -5.52 1.06
C GLY A 8 3.46 -4.71 1.84
N GLY A 9 3.87 -4.02 2.90
CA GLY A 9 3.05 -3.01 3.57
C GLY A 9 3.06 -1.67 2.81
N TRP A 10 2.28 -0.69 3.30
CA TRP A 10 2.16 0.62 2.67
C TRP A 10 3.51 1.27 2.34
N ALA A 11 4.44 1.32 3.30
CA ALA A 11 5.76 1.92 3.06
C ALA A 11 6.54 1.23 1.92
N GLY A 12 6.52 -0.10 1.86
CA GLY A 12 7.19 -0.86 0.80
C GLY A 12 6.50 -0.70 -0.55
N LEU A 13 5.16 -0.72 -0.59
CA LEU A 13 4.41 -0.47 -1.82
C LEU A 13 4.63 0.96 -2.33
N THR A 14 4.66 1.97 -1.45
CA THR A 14 5.04 3.34 -1.81
C THR A 14 6.44 3.37 -2.43
N ALA A 15 7.44 2.77 -1.76
CA ALA A 15 8.81 2.73 -2.28
C ALA A 15 8.88 2.04 -3.64
N ALA A 16 8.12 0.96 -3.83
CA ALA A 16 8.06 0.25 -5.10
C ALA A 16 7.46 1.10 -6.23
N VAL A 17 6.40 1.86 -5.95
CA VAL A 17 5.80 2.79 -6.92
C VAL A 17 6.77 3.90 -7.30
N GLU A 18 7.40 4.56 -6.32
CA GLU A 18 8.37 5.64 -6.58
C GLU A 18 9.57 5.14 -7.39
N LEU A 19 10.13 3.98 -7.04
CA LEU A 19 11.23 3.36 -7.79
C LEU A 19 10.81 2.97 -9.22
N ALA A 20 9.58 2.47 -9.40
CA ALA A 20 9.06 2.16 -10.72
C ALA A 20 8.91 3.42 -11.57
N GLN A 21 8.43 4.53 -11.00
CA GLN A 21 8.37 5.83 -11.71
C GLN A 21 9.75 6.35 -12.09
N ALA A 22 10.77 6.09 -11.26
CA ALA A 22 12.16 6.40 -11.57
C ALA A 22 12.80 5.45 -12.61
N GLY A 23 12.04 4.52 -13.21
CA GLY A 23 12.50 3.63 -14.27
C GLY A 23 13.22 2.36 -13.79
N PHE A 24 13.08 2.00 -12.51
CA PHE A 24 13.61 0.74 -12.01
C PHE A 24 12.66 -0.43 -12.30
N ARG A 25 13.24 -1.59 -12.61
CA ARG A 25 12.50 -2.85 -12.56
C ARG A 25 12.48 -3.33 -11.10
N VAL A 26 11.33 -3.20 -10.46
CA VAL A 26 11.17 -3.47 -9.03
C VAL A 26 10.61 -4.87 -8.78
N THR A 27 11.17 -5.57 -7.81
CA THR A 27 10.59 -6.79 -7.23
C THR A 27 10.29 -6.55 -5.75
N VAL A 28 9.06 -6.85 -5.33
CA VAL A 28 8.63 -6.74 -3.93
C VAL A 28 8.59 -8.14 -3.31
N PHE A 29 9.15 -8.28 -2.12
CA PHE A 29 9.13 -9.51 -1.33
C PHE A 29 8.29 -9.29 -0.07
N GLU A 30 7.26 -10.11 0.15
CA GLU A 30 6.42 -10.09 1.35
C GLU A 30 6.37 -11.50 1.93
N ALA A 31 6.48 -11.61 3.26
CA ALA A 31 6.45 -12.89 3.96
C ALA A 31 5.02 -13.39 4.18
N ALA A 32 4.06 -12.48 4.32
CA ALA A 32 2.65 -12.78 4.46
C ALA A 32 2.00 -13.22 3.14
N ARG A 33 0.88 -13.93 3.26
CA ARG A 33 0.08 -14.36 2.10
C ARG A 33 -0.68 -13.23 1.40
N GLN A 34 -0.74 -12.06 2.02
CA GLN A 34 -1.45 -10.90 1.51
C GLN A 34 -0.64 -9.63 1.76
N LEU A 35 -0.80 -8.67 0.85
CA LEU A 35 -0.21 -7.33 0.94
C LEU A 35 -0.96 -6.44 1.94
N GLY A 36 -0.48 -5.22 2.11
CA GLY A 36 -1.10 -4.17 2.95
C GLY A 36 -0.48 -4.03 4.34
N GLY A 37 0.28 -5.03 4.79
CA GLY A 37 1.00 -4.98 6.06
C GLY A 37 0.05 -4.75 7.23
N ARG A 38 0.21 -3.66 7.98
CA ARG A 38 -0.68 -3.31 9.10
C ARG A 38 -2.05 -2.83 8.63
N ALA A 39 -2.14 -2.11 7.51
CA ALA A 39 -3.38 -1.51 7.00
C ALA A 39 -4.02 -2.40 5.93
N ARG A 40 -4.23 -3.66 6.30
CA ARG A 40 -4.95 -4.67 5.52
C ARG A 40 -6.25 -5.01 6.24
N SER A 41 -7.19 -5.62 5.53
CA SER A 41 -8.36 -6.22 6.16
C SER A 41 -8.10 -7.68 6.55
N VAL A 42 -8.84 -8.17 7.55
CA VAL A 42 -8.81 -9.53 8.05
C VAL A 42 -10.23 -10.07 8.16
N GLU A 43 -10.42 -11.31 7.74
CA GLU A 43 -11.69 -12.01 7.90
C GLU A 43 -11.79 -12.61 9.31
N LEU A 44 -12.83 -12.23 10.05
CA LEU A 44 -13.14 -12.80 11.35
C LEU A 44 -14.63 -13.09 11.44
N ARG A 45 -14.98 -14.39 11.52
CA ARG A 45 -16.37 -14.86 11.64
C ARG A 45 -17.30 -14.37 10.51
N GLY A 46 -16.78 -14.31 9.28
CA GLY A 46 -17.53 -13.83 8.11
C GLY A 46 -17.65 -12.31 8.02
N HIS A 47 -16.93 -11.58 8.87
CA HIS A 47 -16.82 -10.13 8.78
C HIS A 47 -15.42 -9.72 8.34
N CYS A 48 -15.36 -8.84 7.35
CA CYS A 48 -14.14 -8.16 6.95
C CYS A 48 -13.87 -6.99 7.91
N LEU A 49 -12.79 -7.07 8.67
CA LEU A 49 -12.40 -6.09 9.69
C LEU A 49 -11.05 -5.46 9.33
N ASP A 50 -10.81 -4.23 9.77
CA ASP A 50 -9.47 -3.65 9.68
C ASP A 50 -8.50 -4.28 10.68
N ASN A 51 -7.27 -4.53 10.23
CA ASN A 51 -6.20 -5.06 11.06
C ASN A 51 -5.56 -3.97 11.94
N GLY A 52 -6.34 -3.46 12.90
CA GLY A 52 -5.95 -2.39 13.81
C GLY A 52 -6.62 -1.05 13.51
N GLN A 53 -6.32 -0.04 14.33
CA GLN A 53 -6.86 1.30 14.15
C GLN A 53 -6.03 2.06 13.11
N HIS A 54 -6.66 2.42 11.99
CA HIS A 54 -6.08 3.26 10.94
C HIS A 54 -7.06 4.38 10.64
N ILE A 55 -6.56 5.61 10.51
CA ILE A 55 -7.36 6.76 10.09
C ILE A 55 -6.65 7.37 8.89
N LEU A 56 -7.35 7.47 7.77
CA LEU A 56 -6.96 8.29 6.63
C LEU A 56 -7.73 9.60 6.73
N VAL A 57 -7.00 10.72 6.86
CA VAL A 57 -7.62 12.06 6.86
C VAL A 57 -7.20 12.83 5.61
N GLY A 58 -8.05 13.80 5.21
CA GLY A 58 -7.81 14.66 4.04
C GLY A 58 -6.49 15.44 4.07
N ALA A 59 -5.84 15.56 5.22
CA ALA A 59 -4.54 16.20 5.37
C ALA A 59 -3.36 15.34 4.87
N TYR A 60 -3.55 14.04 4.61
CA TYR A 60 -2.47 13.12 4.21
C TYR A 60 -2.18 13.22 2.72
N ARG A 61 -1.62 14.37 2.33
CA ARG A 61 -1.37 14.75 0.93
C ARG A 61 -0.67 13.66 0.14
N GLU A 62 0.36 13.05 0.73
CA GLU A 62 1.20 12.08 0.03
C GLU A 62 0.53 10.72 -0.14
N THR A 63 -0.23 10.29 0.85
CA THR A 63 -1.08 9.09 0.73
C THR A 63 -2.14 9.29 -0.35
N LEU A 64 -2.81 10.44 -0.36
CA LEU A 64 -3.83 10.77 -1.37
C LEU A 64 -3.22 10.95 -2.77
N ARG A 65 -2.01 11.53 -2.87
CA ARG A 65 -1.24 11.61 -4.13
C ARG A 65 -0.95 10.21 -4.64
N LEU A 66 -0.42 9.33 -3.80
CA LEU A 66 -0.10 7.95 -4.16
C LEU A 66 -1.34 7.17 -4.61
N MET A 67 -2.46 7.29 -3.90
CA MET A 67 -3.73 6.66 -4.30
C MET A 67 -4.13 7.06 -5.72
N ARG A 68 -4.15 8.36 -6.01
CA ARG A 68 -4.42 8.86 -7.37
C ARG A 68 -3.41 8.37 -8.39
N LEU A 69 -2.14 8.31 -8.01
CA LEU A 69 -1.05 7.86 -8.87
C LEU A 69 -1.20 6.40 -9.33
N VAL A 70 -1.71 5.54 -8.45
CA VAL A 70 -1.98 4.13 -8.76
C VAL A 70 -3.40 3.89 -9.32
N GLY A 71 -4.13 4.96 -9.63
CA GLY A 71 -5.46 4.92 -10.24
C GLY A 71 -6.62 4.73 -9.27
N ALA A 72 -6.40 4.83 -7.96
CA ALA A 72 -7.47 4.87 -6.97
C ALA A 72 -8.05 6.28 -6.81
N ASP A 73 -9.37 6.38 -6.68
CA ASP A 73 -10.08 7.65 -6.43
C ASP A 73 -10.39 7.78 -4.93
N PRO A 74 -9.65 8.59 -4.15
CA PRO A 74 -9.89 8.74 -2.72
C PRO A 74 -11.22 9.42 -2.39
N ASP A 75 -11.86 10.11 -3.34
CA ASP A 75 -13.13 10.81 -3.10
C ASP A 75 -14.36 9.88 -3.27
N ARG A 76 -14.14 8.62 -3.65
CA ARG A 76 -15.18 7.59 -3.86
C ARG A 76 -15.07 6.38 -2.92
N LEU A 77 -14.08 6.37 -2.03
CA LEU A 77 -13.80 5.27 -1.10
C LEU A 77 -14.43 5.52 0.28
#